data_AF-A0A369KMP6-F1
#
_entry.id   AF-A0A369KMP6-F1
#
_cell.length_a   1.000
_cell.length_b   1.000
_cell.length_c   1.000
_cell.angle_alpha   90.00
_cell.angle_beta   90.00
_cell.angle_gamma   90.00
#
_symmetry.space_group_name_H-M   'P 1'
#
loop_
_entity.id
_entity.type
_entity.pdbx_description
1 polymer ?
#
loop_
_entity_poly.entity_id
_entity_poly.type
_entity_poly.pdbx_seq_one_letter_code
_entity_poly.pdbx_strand_id
1 'polypeptide(L)'
;MTFTSTAISLEWNRNNLILKRGASQILINVENVQSLRSQESEESFNQFFRTTALQNREARRVFSSWERKDDALLHKIYKEVTSV
;
A
#
# COMPACT_ATOMS: atom_id res chain seq x y z
N MET A 1 3.04 15.04 1.85
CA MET A 1 3.13 15.11 0.37
C MET A 1 2.19 14.07 -0.19
N THR A 2 1.39 14.43 -1.18
CA THR A 2 0.36 13.58 -1.79
C THR A 2 0.84 13.23 -3.20
N PHE A 3 1.08 11.95 -3.48
CA PHE A 3 1.45 11.50 -4.82
C PHE A 3 0.22 10.93 -5.52
N THR A 4 -0.13 11.50 -6.67
CA THR A 4 -1.24 11.04 -7.52
C THR A 4 -0.67 10.20 -8.66
N SER A 5 -0.74 8.88 -8.53
CA SER A 5 -0.65 7.97 -9.68
C SER A 5 -2.05 7.81 -10.26
N THR A 6 -2.16 7.59 -11.58
CA THR A 6 -3.40 7.65 -12.40
C THR A 6 -4.58 6.79 -11.94
N ALA A 7 -4.42 5.95 -10.91
CA ALA A 7 -5.51 5.18 -10.32
C ALA A 7 -5.64 5.31 -8.79
N ILE A 8 -4.56 5.64 -8.06
CA ILE A 8 -4.55 5.59 -6.58
C ILE A 8 -3.77 6.79 -6.04
N SER A 9 -4.36 7.49 -5.08
CA SER A 9 -3.69 8.54 -4.31
C SER A 9 -3.06 7.94 -3.07
N LEU A 10 -1.79 8.28 -2.85
CA LEU A 10 -1.03 7.92 -1.66
C LEU A 10 -0.96 9.13 -0.74
N GLU A 11 -1.49 8.98 0.48
CA GLU A 11 -1.48 10.03 1.49
C GLU A 11 -0.77 9.54 2.76
N TRP A 12 0.06 10.40 3.32
CA TRP A 12 0.72 10.16 4.60
C TRP A 12 0.00 10.95 5.69
N ASN A 13 -0.46 10.27 6.74
CA ASN A 13 -1.11 10.89 7.89
C ASN A 13 -0.50 10.37 9.19
N ARG A 14 0.29 11.21 9.88
CA ARG A 14 1.01 10.85 11.12
C ARG A 14 1.76 9.52 10.97
N ASN A 15 2.53 9.39 9.89
CA ASN A 15 3.28 8.18 9.48
C ASN A 15 2.44 6.94 9.13
N ASN A 16 1.11 7.04 9.15
CA ASN A 16 0.25 6.04 8.52
C ASN A 16 0.22 6.27 7.01
N LEU A 17 0.10 5.18 6.27
CA LEU A 17 -0.05 5.18 4.83
C LEU A 17 -1.52 4.97 4.48
N ILE A 18 -2.09 5.91 3.73
CA ILE A 18 -3.48 5.85 3.27
C ILE A 18 -3.46 5.72 1.75
N LEU A 19 -4.00 4.61 1.24
CA LEU A 19 -4.20 4.36 -0.18
C LEU A 19 -5.66 4.69 -0.52
N LYS A 20 -5.89 5.61 -1.45
CA LYS A 20 -7.25 5.98 -1.88
C LYS A 20 -7.45 5.73 -3.36
N ARG A 21 -8.56 5.11 -3.73
CA ARG A 21 -9.02 4.97 -5.12
C ARG A 21 -10.53 5.17 -5.18
N GLY A 22 -10.95 6.32 -5.72
CA GLY A 22 -12.36 6.72 -5.71
C GLY A 22 -12.90 6.84 -4.28
N ALA A 23 -14.03 6.17 -4.00
CA ALA A 23 -14.64 6.15 -2.68
C ALA A 23 -13.99 5.16 -1.69
N SER A 24 -13.10 4.29 -2.17
CA SER A 24 -12.48 3.25 -1.34
C SER A 24 -11.14 3.71 -0.78
N GLN A 25 -10.91 3.44 0.51
CA GLN A 25 -9.69 3.81 1.21
C GLN A 25 -9.14 2.61 2.00
N ILE A 26 -7.83 2.44 1.97
CA ILE A 26 -7.10 1.43 2.75
C ILE A 26 -6.12 2.19 3.63
N LEU A 27 -6.19 1.95 4.93
CA LEU A 27 -5.27 2.52 5.90
C LEU A 27 -4.29 1.43 6.35
N ILE A 28 -3.01 1.77 6.33
CA ILE A 28 -1.91 0.94 6.82
C ILE A 28 -1.26 1.72 7.96
N ASN A 29 -1.29 1.14 9.16
CA ASN A 29 -0.76 1.76 10.36
C ASN A 29 0.76 1.94 10.28
N VAL A 30 1.28 2.94 10.99
CA VAL A 30 2.71 3.27 11.05
C VAL A 30 3.61 2.05 11.33
N GLU A 31 3.22 1.15 12.22
CA GLU A 31 4.00 -0.05 12.56
C GLU A 31 4.18 -0.98 11.35
N ASN A 32 3.10 -1.18 10.59
CA ASN A 32 3.13 -1.95 9.35
C ASN A 32 3.92 -1.22 8.27
N VAL A 33 3.86 0.12 8.22
CA VAL A 33 4.64 0.89 7.26
C VAL A 33 6.14 0.82 7.55
N GLN A 34 6.54 0.93 8.81
CA GLN A 34 7.93 0.74 9.22
C GLN A 34 8.41 -0.68 8.88
N SER A 35 7.57 -1.68 9.15
CA SER A 35 7.86 -3.07 8.79
C SER A 35 7.96 -3.27 7.27
N LEU A 36 7.13 -2.57 6.48
CA LEU A 36 7.23 -2.58 5.02
C LEU A 36 8.54 -1.94 4.53
N ARG A 37 8.98 -0.83 5.14
CA ARG A 37 10.26 -0.17 4.81
C ARG A 37 11.48 -0.99 5.20
N SER A 38 11.36 -1.86 6.20
CA SER A 38 12.47 -2.71 6.65
C SER A 38 12.62 -4.00 5.84
N GLN A 39 11.78 -4.23 4.82
CA GLN A 39 11.89 -5.42 3.98
C GLN A 39 13.09 -5.30 3.03
N GLU A 40 13.92 -6.34 3.00
CA GLU A 40 15.16 -6.34 2.21
C GLU A 40 14.93 -6.55 0.70
N SER A 41 13.76 -7.09 0.33
CA SER A 41 13.41 -7.39 -1.04
C SER A 41 11.97 -7.00 -1.37
N GLU A 42 11.71 -6.71 -2.64
CA GLU A 42 10.36 -6.45 -3.14
C GLU A 42 9.44 -7.66 -2.95
N GLU A 43 9.97 -8.87 -3.03
CA GLU A 43 9.19 -10.10 -2.83
C GLU A 43 8.72 -10.24 -1.37
N SER A 44 9.61 -9.98 -0.41
CA SER A 44 9.27 -9.93 1.02
C SER A 44 8.28 -8.80 1.32
N PHE A 45 8.45 -7.63 0.71
CA PHE A 45 7.49 -6.53 0.79
C PHE A 45 6.11 -6.95 0.31
N ASN A 46 6.02 -7.55 -0.88
CA ASN A 46 4.76 -7.96 -1.48
C ASN A 46 4.04 -9.00 -0.63
N GLN A 47 4.79 -9.96 -0.09
CA GLN A 47 4.26 -10.97 0.81
C GLN A 47 3.71 -10.33 2.09
N PHE A 48 4.53 -9.53 2.79
CA PHE A 48 4.13 -8.86 4.03
C PHE A 48 2.94 -7.91 3.82
N PHE A 49 2.91 -7.20 2.70
CA PHE A 49 1.82 -6.29 2.36
C PHE A 49 0.48 -7.03 2.30
N ARG A 50 0.44 -8.16 1.59
CA ARG A 50 -0.78 -8.96 1.39
C ARG A 50 -1.23 -9.72 2.64
N THR A 51 -0.28 -10.19 3.46
CA THR A 51 -0.58 -11.05 4.62
C THR A 51 -0.74 -10.28 5.93
N THR A 52 0.00 -9.19 6.13
CA THR A 52 0.13 -8.50 7.42
C THR A 52 -0.26 -7.03 7.35
N ALA A 53 0.22 -6.28 6.34
CA ALA A 53 -0.03 -4.83 6.26
C ALA A 53 -1.53 -4.52 6.08
N LEU A 54 -2.22 -5.34 5.29
CA LEU A 54 -3.67 -5.31 5.14
C LEU A 54 -4.34 -6.07 6.29
N GLN A 55 -4.60 -5.35 7.39
CA GLN A 55 -5.13 -5.92 8.63
C GLN A 55 -6.53 -6.54 8.48
N ASN A 56 -7.38 -5.97 7.62
CA ASN A 56 -8.77 -6.40 7.46
C ASN A 56 -8.99 -7.19 6.17
N ARG A 57 -9.87 -8.21 6.24
CA ARG A 57 -10.28 -9.01 5.06
C ARG A 57 -10.85 -8.14 3.94
N GLU A 58 -11.61 -7.10 4.29
CA GLU A 58 -12.17 -6.14 3.32
C GLU A 58 -11.06 -5.34 2.64
N ALA A 59 -10.04 -4.88 3.38
CA ALA A 59 -8.90 -4.18 2.79
C ALA A 59 -8.15 -5.07 1.79
N ARG A 60 -7.95 -6.35 2.11
CA ARG A 60 -7.38 -7.34 1.17
C ARG A 60 -8.23 -7.49 -0.09
N ARG A 61 -9.55 -7.64 0.07
CA ARG A 61 -10.49 -7.79 -1.05
C ARG A 61 -10.52 -6.56 -1.96
N VAL A 62 -10.53 -5.36 -1.37
CA VAL A 62 -10.48 -4.09 -2.09
C VAL A 62 -9.15 -3.97 -2.84
N PHE A 63 -8.03 -4.23 -2.16
CA PHE A 63 -6.71 -4.18 -2.77
C PHE A 63 -6.55 -5.17 -3.93
N SER A 64 -6.96 -6.43 -3.76
CA SER A 64 -6.92 -7.42 -4.85
C SER A 64 -7.78 -7.01 -6.04
N SER A 65 -8.90 -6.31 -5.80
CA SER A 65 -9.74 -5.77 -6.87
C SER A 65 -9.09 -4.60 -7.59
N TRP A 66 -8.23 -3.85 -6.90
CA TRP A 66 -7.44 -2.76 -7.49
C TRP A 66 -6.27 -3.31 -8.30
N GLU A 67 -5.59 -4.32 -7.78
CA GLU A 67 -4.46 -5.00 -8.41
C GLU A 67 -4.88 -5.66 -9.72
N ARG A 68 -6.03 -6.35 -9.76
CA ARG A 68 -6.60 -6.89 -11.02
C ARG A 68 -6.83 -5.84 -12.12
N LYS A 69 -6.87 -4.56 -11.78
CA LYS A 69 -7.04 -3.45 -12.72
C LYS A 69 -5.72 -2.71 -13.02
N ASP A 70 -4.68 -2.95 -12.23
CA ASP A 70 -3.36 -2.34 -12.35
C ASP A 70 -2.35 -3.29 -11.68
N ASP A 71 -1.82 -4.25 -12.45
CA ASP A 71 -0.88 -5.26 -11.94
C ASP A 71 0.43 -4.62 -11.46
N ALA A 72 0.77 -3.41 -11.94
CA ALA A 72 1.92 -2.64 -11.50
C ALA A 72 1.67 -1.86 -10.20
N LEU A 73 0.47 -1.94 -9.61
CA LEU A 73 0.09 -1.15 -8.45
C LEU A 73 0.99 -1.42 -7.25
N LEU A 74 1.20 -2.69 -6.92
CA LEU A 74 1.96 -3.08 -5.74
C LEU A 74 3.42 -2.65 -5.88
N HIS A 75 3.99 -2.77 -7.08
CA HIS A 75 5.33 -2.28 -7.42
C HIS A 75 5.45 -0.75 -7.27
N LYS A 76 4.43 0.01 -7.68
CA LYS A 76 4.39 1.47 -7.48
C LYS A 76 4.35 1.83 -5.99
N ILE A 77 3.54 1.13 -5.19
CA ILE A 77 3.47 1.35 -3.74
C ILE A 77 4.82 1.03 -3.09
N TYR A 78 5.47 -0.07 -3.49
CA TYR A 78 6.81 -0.41 -3.02
C TYR A 78 7.81 0.70 -3.30
N LYS A 79 7.88 1.20 -4.55
CA LYS A 79 8.75 2.32 -4.91
C LYS A 79 8.48 3.56 -4.06
N GLU A 80 7.22 3.93 -3.86
CA GLU A 80 6.85 5.11 -3.06
C GLU A 80 7.20 4.93 -1.58
N VAL A 81 6.99 3.75 -1.00
CA VAL A 81 7.26 3.50 0.42
C VAL A 81 8.76 3.48 0.71
N THR A 82 9.56 2.94 -0.22
CA THR A 82 11.03 2.81 -0.09
C THR A 82 11.78 4.06 -0.55
N SER A 83 11.20 4.88 -1.44
CA SER A 83 11.81 6.11 -1.93
C SER A 83 11.66 7.31 -0.97
N VAL A 84 10.92 7.16 0.15
CA VAL A 84 10.70 8.20 1.18
C VAL A 84 11.54 7.96 2.42
#